data_AF-A0A2P4S6M4-F1
#
_entry.id   AF-A0A2P4S6M4-F1
#
_cell.length_a   1.000
_cell.length_b   1.000
_cell.length_c   1.000
_cell.angle_alpha   90.00
_cell.angle_beta   90.00
_cell.angle_gamma   90.00
#
_symmetry.space_group_name_H-M   'P 1'
#
loop_
_entity.id
_entity.type
_entity.pdbx_description
1 polymer ?
#
loop_
_entity_poly.entity_id
_entity_poly.type
_entity_poly.pdbx_seq_one_letter_code
_entity_poly.pdbx_strand_id
1 'polypeptide(L)'
;MYGGTWGHVARGALPSRPAGQGGVLGIKIGWVCDLDRSWELCLPRYSFTRLDSVTQHSPGSPGYNFRHARYYRGHNGTELRTLTKAFGIRFDVLVYGNAGKFGIVPTLINTVAAFTSIGVGTVLCDIILLNFLKGAEHYKARKFEEVPEASVPPAPTSPTVCAPGALGDQSREKQSTDSGTFSLGL
;
A
#
# COMPACT_ATOMS: atom_id res chain seq x y z
N MET A 1 30.33 11.42 15.06
CA MET A 1 30.73 12.36 14.00
C MET A 1 29.52 12.59 13.06
N TYR A 2 28.49 13.33 13.51
CA TYR A 2 27.28 13.65 12.70
C TYR A 2 26.75 15.07 13.02
N GLY A 3 27.67 16.00 13.28
CA GLY A 3 27.37 17.30 13.88
C GLY A 3 27.44 18.51 12.95
N GLY A 4 27.37 18.34 11.63
CA GLY A 4 27.56 19.49 10.73
C GLY A 4 26.97 19.30 9.35
N THR A 5 25.67 19.57 9.17
CA THR A 5 25.10 19.77 7.82
C THR A 5 23.69 20.36 7.80
N TRP A 6 22.97 20.50 8.92
CA TRP A 6 21.60 21.05 8.92
C TRP A 6 21.47 22.39 8.16
N GLY A 7 22.41 23.31 8.37
CA GLY A 7 22.43 24.60 7.67
C GLY A 7 22.76 24.51 6.16
N HIS A 8 23.54 23.51 5.73
CA HIS A 8 23.86 23.33 4.30
C HIS A 8 22.72 22.66 3.54
N VAL A 9 22.04 21.69 4.15
CA VAL A 9 20.93 20.97 3.51
C VAL A 9 19.69 21.85 3.39
N ALA A 10 19.42 22.69 4.40
CA ALA A 10 18.35 23.71 4.32
C ALA A 10 18.61 24.75 3.22
N ARG A 11 19.88 25.14 3.01
CA ARG A 11 20.29 26.05 1.92
C ARG A 11 20.11 25.43 0.52
N GLY A 12 20.25 24.11 0.38
CA GLY A 12 20.02 23.41 -0.90
C GLY A 12 18.54 23.18 -1.22
N ALA A 13 17.69 23.00 -0.21
CA ALA A 13 16.26 22.74 -0.39
C ALA A 13 15.44 24.02 -0.66
N LEU A 14 15.93 25.19 -0.27
CA LEU A 14 15.30 26.47 -0.52
C LEU A 14 16.09 27.23 -1.61
N PRO A 15 15.66 27.21 -2.89
CA PRO A 15 16.29 28.05 -3.90
C PRO A 15 16.21 29.51 -3.46
N SER A 16 17.28 30.26 -3.70
CA SER A 16 17.54 31.64 -3.29
C SER A 16 16.43 32.62 -3.70
N ARG A 17 15.29 32.59 -3.02
CA ARG A 17 14.24 33.60 -3.12
C ARG A 17 14.39 34.61 -1.98
N PRO A 18 14.00 35.88 -2.21
CA PRO A 18 14.10 36.92 -1.20
C PRO A 18 13.41 36.50 0.09
N ALA A 19 14.04 36.78 1.24
CA ALA A 19 13.56 36.46 2.58
C ALA A 19 12.19 37.08 2.94
N GLY A 20 11.52 37.79 2.02
CA GLY A 20 10.27 38.53 2.23
C GLY A 20 8.97 37.75 1.99
N GLN A 21 9.00 36.57 1.38
CA GLN A 21 7.75 35.82 1.07
C GLN A 21 7.38 34.71 2.07
N GLY A 22 8.32 34.22 2.88
CA GLY A 22 8.11 33.02 3.71
C GLY A 22 7.95 31.74 2.87
N GLY A 23 7.81 30.58 3.53
CA GLY A 23 7.70 29.29 2.84
C GLY A 23 7.44 28.12 3.79
N VAL A 24 7.25 26.91 3.25
CA VAL A 24 7.02 25.71 4.06
C VAL A 24 8.09 24.66 3.72
N LEU A 25 8.88 24.28 4.72
CA LEU A 25 9.92 23.27 4.60
C LEU A 25 9.48 22.00 5.31
N GLY A 26 9.45 20.89 4.56
CA GLY A 26 9.24 19.55 5.08
C GLY A 26 10.57 18.90 5.45
N ILE A 27 10.72 18.52 6.72
CA ILE A 27 11.81 17.68 7.22
C ILE A 27 11.25 16.27 7.33
N LYS A 28 11.65 15.38 6.43
CA LYS A 28 11.19 13.98 6.47
C LYS A 28 12.21 13.11 7.17
N ILE A 29 11.75 12.32 8.13
CA ILE A 29 12.53 11.36 8.91
C ILE A 29 11.97 9.97 8.61
N GLY A 30 12.70 9.20 7.80
CA GLY A 30 12.30 7.86 7.38
C GLY A 30 12.97 6.76 8.20
N TRP A 31 12.17 5.87 8.77
CA TRP A 31 12.61 4.67 9.48
C TRP A 31 12.22 3.41 8.70
N VAL A 32 13.05 3.02 7.74
CA VAL A 32 12.84 1.78 7.00
C VAL A 32 13.80 0.74 7.55
N CYS A 33 13.28 -0.19 8.34
CA CYS A 33 14.09 -1.11 9.11
C CYS A 33 13.71 -2.56 8.86
N ASP A 34 14.75 -3.38 8.74
CA ASP A 34 14.69 -4.83 8.72
C ASP A 34 15.04 -5.32 10.13
N LEU A 35 14.04 -5.79 10.87
CA LEU A 35 14.14 -6.23 12.26
C LEU A 35 14.74 -7.62 12.39
N ASP A 36 15.03 -8.30 11.28
CA ASP A 36 15.77 -9.56 11.29
C ASP A 36 17.29 -9.32 11.43
N ARG A 37 17.74 -8.08 11.18
CA ARG A 37 19.12 -7.64 11.39
C ARG A 37 19.28 -6.99 12.77
N SER A 38 20.52 -6.64 13.12
CA SER A 38 20.76 -5.94 14.39
C SER A 38 20.09 -4.56 14.42
N TRP A 39 19.59 -4.20 15.60
CA TRP A 39 18.91 -2.94 15.87
C TRP A 39 19.78 -1.71 15.54
N GLU A 40 21.11 -1.87 15.55
CA GLU A 40 22.07 -0.81 15.23
C GLU A 40 22.04 -0.39 13.75
N LEU A 41 21.55 -1.24 12.84
CA LEU A 41 21.39 -0.89 11.42
C LEU A 41 20.12 -0.08 11.14
N CYS A 42 19.19 -0.01 12.08
CA CYS A 42 17.96 0.76 11.94
C CYS A 42 18.26 2.23 12.24
N LEU A 43 18.75 2.96 11.24
CA LEU A 43 19.11 4.37 11.35
C LEU A 43 18.10 5.27 10.61
N PRO A 44 17.78 6.45 11.17
CA PRO A 44 16.86 7.38 10.54
C PRO A 44 17.49 8.00 9.29
N ARG A 45 16.71 8.05 8.21
CA ARG A 45 17.08 8.78 6.99
C ARG A 45 16.42 10.15 6.99
N TYR A 46 17.24 11.19 7.03
CA TYR A 46 16.79 12.57 6.95
C TYR A 46 16.74 13.03 5.49
N SER A 47 15.63 13.63 5.08
CA SER A 47 15.50 14.32 3.80
C SER A 47 14.73 15.62 3.98
N PHE A 48 15.01 16.60 3.13
CA PHE A 48 14.44 17.93 3.22
C PHE A 48 13.78 18.25 1.88
N THR A 49 12.53 18.68 1.94
CA THR A 49 11.79 19.07 0.75
C THR A 49 11.09 20.39 1.00
N ARG A 50 10.93 21.18 -0.05
CA ARG A 50 10.04 22.32 -0.02
C ARG A 50 8.60 21.81 -0.24
N LEU A 51 7.68 22.13 0.66
CA LEU A 51 6.28 21.70 0.61
C LEU A 51 5.38 22.72 -0.13
N ASP A 52 5.82 23.97 -0.24
CA ASP A 52 5.07 25.07 -0.87
C ASP A 52 5.26 25.16 -2.40
N SER A 53 5.58 24.05 -3.08
CA SER A 53 5.81 24.02 -4.54
C SER A 53 4.58 24.45 -5.35
N VAL A 54 3.38 24.10 -4.92
CA VAL A 54 2.10 24.48 -5.56
C VAL A 54 1.84 25.98 -5.44
N THR A 55 2.16 26.59 -4.30
CA THR A 55 2.00 28.04 -4.07
C THR A 55 3.05 28.89 -4.80
N GLN A 56 4.14 28.30 -5.30
CA GLN A 56 5.12 29.06 -6.09
C GLN A 56 4.59 29.51 -7.44
N HIS A 57 3.61 28.79 -8.01
CA HIS A 57 3.07 29.02 -9.35
C HIS A 57 1.70 29.73 -9.31
N SER A 58 1.14 29.92 -8.11
CA SER A 58 -0.11 30.62 -7.91
C SER A 58 0.12 32.13 -7.75
N PRO A 59 -0.46 32.98 -8.59
CA PRO A 59 -0.25 34.43 -8.55
C PRO A 59 -0.80 35.12 -7.28
N GLY A 60 -1.61 34.42 -6.46
CA GLY A 60 -2.25 34.98 -5.27
C GLY A 60 -1.47 34.88 -3.95
N SER A 61 -0.47 33.99 -3.83
CA SER A 61 0.30 33.85 -2.58
C SER A 61 1.66 33.14 -2.80
N PRO A 62 2.73 33.87 -3.15
CA PRO A 62 4.03 33.30 -3.46
C PRO A 62 4.81 32.71 -2.25
N GLY A 63 4.21 32.66 -1.06
CA GLY A 63 4.82 32.10 0.15
C GLY A 63 3.87 31.99 1.36
N TYR A 64 4.42 31.71 2.55
CA TYR A 64 3.67 31.47 3.77
C TYR A 64 3.58 32.72 4.67
N ASN A 65 2.36 33.12 5.03
CA ASN A 65 2.10 34.26 5.91
C ASN A 65 0.99 33.94 6.93
N PHE A 66 1.08 34.52 8.12
CA PHE A 66 0.01 34.45 9.13
C PHE A 66 -0.29 35.84 9.69
N ARG A 67 -1.56 36.07 10.06
CA ARG A 67 -2.01 37.33 10.65
C ARG A 67 -2.44 37.06 12.09
N HIS A 68 -1.97 37.88 13.01
CA HIS A 68 -2.35 37.83 14.41
C HIS A 68 -2.82 39.21 14.87
N ALA A 69 -3.94 39.27 15.58
CA ALA A 69 -4.49 40.51 16.12
C ALA A 69 -4.33 40.51 17.64
N ARG A 70 -3.72 41.57 18.17
CA ARG A 70 -3.70 41.83 19.61
C ARG A 70 -4.80 42.83 19.95
N TYR A 71 -5.70 42.45 20.85
CA TYR A 71 -6.83 43.26 21.27
C TYR A 71 -6.53 43.92 22.61
N TYR A 72 -6.88 45.19 22.74
CA TYR A 72 -6.67 45.99 23.94
C TYR A 72 -7.90 46.85 24.19
N ARG A 73 -8.22 47.12 25.47
CA ARG A 73 -9.19 48.15 25.83
C ARG A 73 -8.47 49.42 26.21
N GLY A 74 -8.84 50.52 25.56
CA GLY A 74 -8.37 51.86 25.92
C GLY A 74 -8.98 52.32 27.24
N HIS A 75 -8.39 53.36 27.83
CA HIS A 75 -8.83 53.94 29.09
C HIS A 75 -10.27 54.51 29.06
N ASN A 76 -10.80 54.77 27.86
CA ASN A 76 -12.16 55.26 27.62
C ASN A 76 -13.17 54.13 27.31
N GLY A 77 -12.81 52.86 27.53
CA GLY A 77 -13.68 51.70 27.25
C GLY A 77 -13.77 51.29 25.77
N THR A 78 -13.09 52.00 24.87
CA THR A 78 -13.00 51.65 23.44
C THR A 78 -12.14 50.42 23.21
N GLU A 79 -12.62 49.50 22.36
CA GLU A 79 -11.88 48.31 21.95
C GLU A 79 -10.96 48.63 20.77
N LEU A 80 -9.66 48.50 20.98
CA LEU A 80 -8.63 48.66 19.96
C LEU A 80 -8.04 47.30 19.57
N ARG A 81 -7.58 47.19 18.33
CA ARG A 81 -6.81 46.04 17.87
C ARG A 81 -5.60 46.44 17.05
N THR A 82 -4.49 45.76 17.28
CA THR A 82 -3.29 45.85 16.45
C THR A 82 -3.17 44.57 15.63
N LEU A 83 -3.37 44.68 14.31
CA LEU A 83 -3.23 43.57 13.38
C LEU A 83 -1.78 43.50 12.88
N THR A 84 -1.09 42.40 13.20
CA THR A 84 0.28 42.14 12.72
C THR A 84 0.24 41.05 11.67
N LYS A 85 0.87 41.30 10.50
CA LYS A 85 1.10 40.30 9.46
C LYS A 85 2.55 39.85 9.53
N ALA A 86 2.78 38.58 9.79
CA ALA A 86 4.11 37.99 9.86
C ALA A 86 4.36 37.07 8.66
N PHE A 87 5.56 37.15 8.12
CA PHE A 87 6.07 36.27 7.07
C PHE A 87 7.17 35.42 7.69
N GLY A 88 7.12 34.11 7.48
CA GLY A 88 8.02 33.18 8.14
C GLY A 88 8.13 31.86 7.41
N ILE A 89 9.04 31.02 7.89
CA ILE A 89 9.21 29.66 7.39
C ILE A 89 8.55 28.72 8.38
N ARG A 90 7.63 27.89 7.89
CA ARG A 90 7.03 26.80 8.66
C ARG A 90 7.84 25.52 8.42
N PHE A 91 8.24 24.86 9.49
CA PHE A 91 8.88 23.55 9.43
C PHE A 91 7.86 22.48 9.78
N ASP A 92 7.56 21.60 8.83
CA ASP A 92 6.75 20.42 9.08
C ASP A 92 7.68 19.21 9.20
N VAL A 93 7.63 18.51 10.35
CA VAL A 93 8.42 17.30 10.58
C VAL A 93 7.56 16.09 10.25
N LEU A 94 7.90 15.39 9.18
CA LEU A 94 7.19 14.21 8.70
C LEU A 94 7.97 12.97 9.08
N VAL A 95 7.51 12.24 10.09
CA VAL A 95 8.09 10.96 10.48
C VAL A 95 7.30 9.85 9.81
N TYR A 96 7.98 8.98 9.06
CA TYR A 96 7.39 7.79 8.46
C TYR A 96 8.30 6.59 8.66
N GLY A 97 7.74 5.40 8.66
CA GLY A 97 8.54 4.20 8.80
C GLY A 97 7.83 2.95 8.33
N ASN A 98 8.62 1.96 7.95
CA ASN A 98 8.18 0.61 7.67
C ASN A 98 9.17 -0.35 8.32
N ALA A 99 8.63 -1.35 9.01
CA ALA A 99 9.37 -2.32 9.80
C ALA A 99 9.00 -3.72 9.28
N GLY A 100 9.97 -4.40 8.68
CA GLY A 100 9.85 -5.80 8.28
C GLY A 100 10.46 -6.70 9.34
N LYS A 101 9.76 -7.77 9.73
CA LYS A 101 10.31 -8.84 10.54
C LYS A 101 9.89 -10.18 9.94
N PHE A 102 10.76 -11.17 10.02
CA PHE A 102 10.47 -12.52 9.60
C PHE A 102 9.26 -13.06 10.35
N GLY A 103 8.26 -13.50 9.58
CA GLY A 103 7.03 -14.10 10.09
C GLY A 103 6.73 -15.38 9.33
N ILE A 104 6.59 -16.49 10.05
CA ILE A 104 6.35 -17.81 9.45
C ILE A 104 5.06 -17.88 8.63
N VAL A 105 4.02 -17.15 9.06
CA VAL A 105 2.71 -17.12 8.37
C VAL A 105 2.82 -16.45 7.00
N PRO A 106 3.31 -15.20 6.85
CA PRO A 106 3.57 -14.59 5.54
C PRO A 106 4.48 -15.42 4.63
N THR A 107 5.52 -16.05 5.20
CA THR A 107 6.43 -16.87 4.40
C THR A 107 5.75 -18.11 3.85
N LEU A 108 4.94 -18.81 4.66
CA LEU A 108 4.22 -20.00 4.21
C LEU A 108 3.24 -19.66 3.08
N ILE A 109 2.49 -18.58 3.21
CA ILE A 109 1.55 -18.12 2.17
C ILE A 109 2.31 -17.84 0.87
N ASN A 110 3.42 -17.11 0.94
CA ASN A 110 4.24 -16.79 -0.24
C ASN A 110 4.86 -18.05 -0.87
N THR A 111 5.28 -19.02 -0.06
CA THR A 111 5.80 -20.31 -0.54
C THR A 111 4.71 -21.14 -1.24
N VAL A 112 3.51 -21.22 -0.67
CA VAL A 112 2.37 -21.91 -1.30
C VAL A 112 1.97 -21.24 -2.61
N ALA A 113 1.95 -19.90 -2.64
CA ALA A 113 1.69 -19.13 -3.85
C ALA A 113 2.76 -19.40 -4.93
N ALA A 114 4.04 -19.47 -4.55
CA ALA A 114 5.13 -19.80 -5.45
C ALA A 114 5.03 -21.24 -6.00
N PHE A 115 4.65 -22.22 -5.17
CA PHE A 115 4.47 -23.59 -5.67
C PHE A 115 3.26 -23.73 -6.59
N THR A 116 2.15 -23.07 -6.25
CA THR A 116 0.94 -23.06 -7.08
C THR A 116 1.21 -22.43 -8.45
N SER A 117 2.04 -21.38 -8.51
CA SER A 117 2.35 -20.70 -9.77
C SER A 117 3.19 -21.53 -10.74
N ILE A 118 3.95 -22.52 -10.26
CA ILE A 118 4.68 -23.48 -11.12
C ILE A 118 3.71 -24.28 -12.01
N GLY A 119 2.50 -24.57 -11.52
CA GLY A 119 1.46 -25.28 -12.28
C GLY A 119 0.98 -24.53 -13.52
N VAL A 120 1.14 -23.20 -13.58
CA VAL A 120 0.81 -22.42 -14.79
C VAL A 120 1.81 -22.72 -15.92
N GLY A 121 3.06 -23.04 -15.57
CA GLY A 121 4.10 -23.37 -16.54
C GLY A 121 3.78 -24.65 -17.32
N THR A 122 3.22 -25.67 -16.67
CA THR A 122 2.89 -26.94 -17.34
C THR A 122 1.76 -26.76 -18.35
N VAL A 123 0.76 -25.92 -18.05
CA VAL A 123 -0.32 -25.57 -18.99
C VAL A 123 0.24 -24.88 -20.23
N LEU A 124 1.16 -23.92 -20.03
CA LEU A 124 1.79 -23.20 -21.14
C LEU A 124 2.71 -24.13 -21.97
N CYS A 125 3.47 -25.00 -21.30
CA CYS A 125 4.27 -26.03 -21.97
C CYS A 125 3.38 -26.98 -22.79
N ASP A 126 2.23 -27.40 -22.26
CA ASP A 126 1.27 -28.24 -22.96
C ASP A 126 0.71 -27.56 -24.22
N ILE A 127 0.34 -26.28 -24.12
CA ILE A 127 -0.16 -25.50 -25.26
C ILE A 127 0.90 -25.40 -26.37
N ILE A 128 2.16 -25.16 -26.00
CA ILE A 128 3.26 -25.07 -26.96
C ILE A 128 3.53 -26.42 -27.62
N LEU A 129 3.59 -27.50 -26.83
CA LEU A 129 3.82 -28.86 -27.33
C LEU A 129 2.72 -29.34 -28.28
N LEU A 130 1.47 -28.97 -28.00
CA LEU A 130 0.32 -29.40 -28.81
C LEU A 130 0.09 -28.56 -30.06
N ASN A 131 0.50 -27.29 -30.09
CA ASN A 131 0.20 -26.37 -31.21
C ASN A 131 1.39 -26.04 -32.12
N PHE A 132 2.64 -26.08 -31.63
CA PHE A 132 3.79 -25.53 -32.36
C PHE A 132 4.85 -26.55 -32.76
N LEU A 133 4.80 -27.79 -32.26
CA LEU A 133 5.74 -28.84 -32.67
C LEU A 133 5.19 -29.65 -33.85
N LYS A 134 6.03 -29.83 -34.89
CA LYS A 134 5.73 -30.60 -36.12
C LYS A 134 5.43 -32.10 -35.89
N GLY A 135 5.50 -32.59 -34.66
CA GLY A 135 5.19 -33.96 -34.23
C GLY A 135 4.05 -34.06 -33.20
N ALA A 136 3.21 -33.02 -33.06
CA ALA A 136 2.14 -32.95 -32.06
C ALA A 136 1.16 -34.13 -32.09
N GLU A 137 0.93 -34.75 -33.27
CA GLU A 137 0.06 -35.92 -33.41
C GLU A 137 0.56 -37.15 -32.65
N HIS A 138 1.88 -37.38 -32.59
CA HIS A 138 2.46 -38.46 -31.78
C HIS A 138 2.34 -38.19 -30.27
N TYR A 139 2.31 -36.92 -29.85
CA TYR A 139 2.13 -36.54 -28.45
C TYR A 139 0.65 -36.61 -28.03
N LYS A 140 -0.29 -36.20 -28.91
CA LYS A 140 -1.74 -36.35 -28.69
C LYS A 140 -2.13 -37.82 -28.53
N ALA A 141 -1.64 -38.70 -29.39
CA ALA A 141 -1.96 -40.13 -29.34
C ALA A 141 -1.47 -40.86 -28.08
N ARG A 142 -0.51 -40.30 -27.35
CA ARG A 142 0.01 -40.84 -26.08
C ARG A 142 -0.67 -40.22 -24.86
N LYS A 143 -1.22 -39.00 -24.98
CA LYS A 143 -1.82 -38.24 -23.89
C LYS A 143 -3.34 -38.38 -23.82
N PHE A 144 -4.00 -38.53 -24.97
CA PHE A 144 -5.45 -38.65 -25.08
C PHE A 144 -5.81 -40.04 -25.57
N GLU A 145 -6.65 -40.74 -24.81
CA GLU A 145 -7.33 -41.95 -25.25
C GLU A 145 -8.76 -41.54 -25.62
N GLU A 146 -9.11 -41.66 -26.91
CA GLU A 146 -10.46 -41.35 -27.39
C GLU A 146 -11.38 -42.53 -27.05
N VAL A 147 -12.36 -42.29 -26.17
CA VAL A 147 -13.38 -43.29 -25.81
C VAL A 147 -14.64 -43.00 -26.63
N PRO A 148 -15.10 -43.93 -27.48
CA PRO A 148 -16.38 -43.79 -28.18
C PRO A 148 -17.54 -43.76 -27.18
N GLU A 149 -18.50 -42.84 -27.34
CA GLU A 149 -19.70 -42.76 -26.49
C GLU A 149 -20.51 -44.06 -26.43
N ALA A 150 -20.30 -44.99 -27.37
CA ALA A 150 -20.96 -46.28 -27.40
C ALA A 150 -20.57 -47.24 -26.26
N SER A 151 -19.54 -46.93 -25.45
CA SER A 151 -19.12 -47.74 -24.30
C SER A 151 -19.39 -47.09 -22.93
N VAL A 152 -20.08 -45.95 -22.87
CA VAL A 152 -20.58 -45.40 -21.61
C VAL A 152 -21.98 -45.99 -21.37
N PRO A 153 -22.19 -46.87 -20.36
CA PRO A 153 -23.54 -47.30 -20.02
C PRO A 153 -24.38 -46.06 -19.69
N PRO A 154 -25.65 -45.97 -20.15
CA PRO A 154 -26.47 -44.80 -19.88
C PRO A 154 -26.50 -44.55 -18.38
N ALA A 155 -26.22 -43.31 -17.98
CA ALA A 155 -26.30 -42.90 -16.58
C ALA A 155 -27.64 -43.37 -16.00
N PRO A 156 -27.66 -44.08 -14.86
CA PRO A 156 -28.90 -44.56 -14.30
C PRO A 156 -29.82 -43.37 -14.01
N THR A 157 -30.96 -43.36 -14.69
CA THR A 157 -32.06 -42.46 -14.45
C THR A 157 -32.68 -42.84 -13.09
N SER A 158 -32.81 -41.82 -12.23
CA SER A 158 -33.55 -41.77 -10.96
C SER A 158 -32.83 -42.15 -9.65
N PRO A 159 -33.17 -41.43 -8.54
CA PRO A 159 -32.35 -41.33 -7.34
C PRO A 159 -32.67 -42.49 -6.39
N THR A 160 -31.84 -43.53 -6.38
CA THR A 160 -31.96 -44.59 -5.37
C THR A 160 -30.93 -44.36 -4.26
N VAL A 161 -31.42 -43.71 -3.20
CA VAL A 161 -31.10 -43.90 -1.78
C VAL A 161 -29.82 -44.71 -1.50
N CYS A 162 -28.75 -44.03 -1.12
CA CYS A 162 -27.63 -44.66 -0.41
C CYS A 162 -28.04 -44.91 1.06
N ALA A 163 -27.82 -46.13 1.55
CA ALA A 163 -28.03 -46.50 2.94
C ALA A 163 -27.03 -45.77 3.89
N PRO A 164 -27.44 -45.43 5.13
CA PRO A 164 -26.64 -44.61 6.03
C PRO A 164 -25.60 -45.45 6.78
N GLY A 165 -24.33 -45.07 6.67
CA GLY A 165 -23.31 -45.53 7.61
C GLY A 165 -21.90 -45.64 7.04
N ALA A 166 -21.17 -44.52 6.98
CA ALA A 166 -19.77 -44.41 7.40
C ALA A 166 -19.26 -42.97 7.18
N LEU A 167 -18.90 -42.32 8.29
CA LEU A 167 -18.33 -40.97 8.42
C LEU A 167 -19.20 -39.79 7.97
N GLY A 168 -20.10 -39.38 8.87
CA GLY A 168 -20.57 -38.00 8.91
C GLY A 168 -19.57 -37.11 9.65
N ASP A 169 -19.17 -36.02 9.03
CA ASP A 169 -19.23 -34.71 9.69
C ASP A 169 -19.89 -33.73 8.71
N GLN A 170 -20.93 -33.07 9.20
CA GLN A 170 -21.94 -32.40 8.39
C GLN A 170 -21.42 -31.13 7.74
N SER A 171 -21.68 -30.97 6.44
CA SER A 171 -21.91 -29.66 5.85
C SER A 171 -23.40 -29.54 5.54
N ARG A 172 -24.13 -28.66 6.24
CA ARG A 172 -24.86 -27.53 5.61
C ARG A 172 -25.80 -26.77 6.56
N GLU A 173 -25.65 -25.45 6.46
CA GLU A 173 -26.73 -24.48 6.21
C GLU A 173 -27.59 -24.03 7.41
N LYS A 174 -27.14 -22.94 8.05
CA LYS A 174 -28.07 -21.98 8.65
C LYS A 174 -28.26 -20.80 7.71
N GLN A 175 -29.42 -20.84 7.08
CA GLN A 175 -30.28 -19.74 6.63
C GLN A 175 -29.80 -18.33 6.99
N SER A 176 -29.56 -17.56 5.92
CA SER A 176 -29.39 -16.11 5.93
C SER A 176 -30.68 -15.43 6.44
N THR A 177 -30.56 -14.73 7.56
CA THR A 177 -31.45 -13.62 7.90
C THR A 177 -30.65 -12.49 8.52
N ASP A 178 -30.86 -11.31 7.95
CA ASP A 178 -30.80 -9.97 8.56
C ASP A 178 -29.48 -9.18 8.52
N SER A 179 -29.57 -8.11 7.72
CA SER A 179 -29.14 -6.72 7.93
C SER A 179 -28.04 -6.40 8.93
N GLY A 180 -27.03 -5.66 8.47
CA GLY A 180 -26.10 -4.98 9.36
C GLY A 180 -24.93 -4.34 8.65
N THR A 181 -25.17 -3.24 7.95
CA THR A 181 -24.15 -2.26 7.59
C THR A 181 -23.45 -1.79 8.87
N PHE A 182 -22.12 -1.85 8.93
CA PHE A 182 -21.37 -1.08 9.92
C PHE A 182 -20.16 -0.41 9.27
N SER A 183 -20.31 0.89 9.04
CA SER A 183 -19.22 1.82 8.81
C SER A 183 -18.37 1.90 10.08
N LEU A 184 -17.05 1.75 9.96
CA LEU A 184 -16.12 2.24 10.99
C LEU A 184 -15.31 3.38 10.38
N GLY A 185 -15.74 4.60 10.69
CA GLY A 185 -14.85 5.73 10.74
C GLY A 185 -14.10 5.72 12.08
N LEU A 186 -12.79 5.89 12.00
CA LEU A 186 -12.06 6.83 12.84
C LEU A 186 -10.91 7.41 12.00
#